data_AF-A0A7S0BJV2-F1
#
_entry.id   AF-A0A7S0BJV2-F1
#
_cell.length_a   1.000
_cell.length_b   1.000
_cell.length_c   1.000
_cell.angle_alpha   90.00
_cell.angle_beta   90.00
_cell.angle_gamma   90.00
#
_symmetry.space_group_name_H-M   'P 1'
#
loop_
_entity.id
_entity.type
_entity.pdbx_description
1 polymer ?
#
loop_
_entity_poly.entity_id
_entity_poly.type
_entity_poly.pdbx_seq_one_letter_code
_entity_poly.pdbx_strand_id
1 'polypeptide(L)'
;NDEDEQHGVLIVERAMRAPVKQIAMNAGVESEVVLSEVQKLEFGMGYNAKSGEYTNLLEDGVVDPTKVVCWGIEHASSIAGMVLTTECIVTELPEEEVEEEEFDDAPSYNPYW
;
A
#
# COMPACT_ATOMS: atom_id res chain seq x y z
N ASN A 1 17.70 -2.75 -22.63
CA ASN A 1 17.27 -2.64 -24.04
C ASN A 1 16.65 -3.95 -24.53
N ASP A 2 16.07 -4.74 -23.61
CA ASP A 2 15.34 -5.99 -23.84
C ASP A 2 13.82 -5.70 -23.86
N GLU A 3 13.02 -6.43 -24.65
CA GLU A 3 11.56 -6.27 -24.69
C GLU A 3 10.91 -6.54 -23.32
N ASP A 4 11.45 -7.50 -22.55
CA ASP A 4 10.94 -7.84 -21.22
C ASP A 4 11.21 -6.70 -20.22
N GLU A 5 12.40 -6.09 -20.29
CA GLU A 5 12.75 -4.92 -19.49
C GLU A 5 11.81 -3.73 -19.81
N GLN A 6 11.49 -3.52 -21.09
CA GLN A 6 10.57 -2.46 -21.50
C GLN A 6 9.15 -2.68 -20.94
N HIS A 7 8.66 -3.92 -20.96
CA HIS A 7 7.39 -4.25 -20.32
C HIS A 7 7.43 -4.01 -18.81
N GLY A 8 8.54 -4.36 -18.15
CA GLY A 8 8.76 -4.09 -16.73
C GLY A 8 8.68 -2.59 -16.41
N VAL A 9 9.35 -1.74 -17.19
CA VAL A 9 9.30 -0.28 -17.04
C VAL A 9 7.86 0.24 -17.14
N LEU A 10 7.09 -0.22 -18.14
CA LEU A 10 5.69 0.20 -18.32
C LEU A 10 4.79 -0.22 -17.15
N ILE A 11 5.06 -1.38 -16.54
CA ILE A 11 4.31 -1.83 -15.35
C ILE A 11 4.59 -0.90 -14.17
N VAL A 12 5.86 -0.59 -13.92
CA VAL A 12 6.26 0.32 -12.83
C VAL A 12 5.68 1.72 -13.06
N GLU A 13 5.79 2.26 -14.28
CA GLU A 13 5.22 3.55 -14.65
C GLU A 13 3.70 3.62 -14.37
N ARG A 14 2.96 2.56 -14.72
CA ARG A 14 1.52 2.46 -14.43
C ARG A 14 1.24 2.40 -12.93
N ALA A 15 2.05 1.68 -12.16
CA ALA A 15 1.91 1.57 -10.71
C ALA A 15 2.12 2.93 -10.01
N MET A 16 2.97 3.81 -10.53
CA MET A 16 3.21 5.16 -10.00
C MET A 16 1.97 6.07 -10.00
N ARG A 17 0.89 5.67 -10.66
CA ARG A 17 -0.41 6.37 -10.60
C ARG A 17 -1.12 6.16 -9.27
N ALA A 18 -0.87 5.05 -8.59
CA ALA A 18 -1.59 4.68 -7.37
C ALA A 18 -1.36 5.66 -6.20
N PRO A 19 -0.13 6.14 -5.91
CA PRO A 19 0.09 7.15 -4.86
C PRO A 19 -0.71 8.44 -5.07
N VAL A 20 -0.75 8.97 -6.29
CA VAL A 20 -1.51 10.19 -6.63
C VAL A 20 -3.01 9.96 -6.38
N LYS A 21 -3.54 8.83 -6.85
CA LYS A 21 -4.94 8.47 -6.60
C LYS A 21 -5.25 8.32 -5.12
N GLN A 22 -4.36 7.68 -4.36
CA GLN A 22 -4.55 7.49 -2.93
C GLN A 22 -4.59 8.81 -2.17
N ILE A 23 -3.71 9.76 -2.52
CA ILE A 23 -3.71 11.11 -1.96
C ILE A 23 -5.04 11.81 -2.26
N ALA A 24 -5.51 11.75 -3.51
CA ALA A 24 -6.79 12.32 -3.92
C ALA A 24 -7.99 11.72 -3.17
N MET A 25 -8.05 10.39 -3.07
CA MET A 25 -9.10 9.68 -2.32
C MET A 25 -9.09 10.05 -0.83
N ASN A 26 -7.90 10.12 -0.21
CA ASN A 26 -7.76 10.52 1.19
C ASN A 26 -8.20 11.98 1.43
N ALA A 27 -8.10 12.83 0.40
CA ALA A 27 -8.59 14.20 0.41
C ALA A 27 -10.09 14.34 0.05
N GLY A 28 -10.78 13.23 -0.25
CA GLY A 28 -12.21 13.21 -0.57
C GLY A 28 -12.55 13.75 -1.97
N VAL A 29 -11.59 13.77 -2.89
CA VAL A 29 -11.78 14.22 -4.28
C VAL A 29 -11.68 13.08 -5.28
N GLU A 30 -12.25 13.27 -6.48
CA GLU A 30 -12.25 12.24 -7.53
C GLU A 30 -10.84 11.97 -8.06
N SER A 31 -10.37 10.74 -7.85
CA SER A 31 -8.98 10.35 -8.05
C SER A 31 -8.54 10.35 -9.52
N GLU A 32 -9.43 9.98 -10.44
CA GLU A 32 -9.11 9.94 -11.88
C GLU A 32 -9.00 11.35 -12.47
N VAL A 33 -9.81 12.29 -11.97
CA VAL A 33 -9.74 13.70 -12.37
C VAL A 33 -8.40 14.27 -11.93
N VAL A 34 -8.02 14.06 -10.66
CA VAL A 34 -6.72 14.52 -10.14
C VAL A 34 -5.56 13.95 -10.93
N LEU A 35 -5.55 12.63 -11.16
CA LEU A 35 -4.50 11.99 -11.94
C LEU A 35 -4.42 12.55 -13.37
N SER A 36 -5.55 12.70 -14.05
CA SER A 36 -5.58 13.20 -15.44
C SER A 36 -5.02 14.61 -15.55
N GLU A 37 -5.32 15.49 -14.59
CA GLU A 37 -4.76 16.84 -14.57
C GLU A 37 -3.26 16.82 -14.26
N VAL A 38 -2.81 16.08 -13.24
CA VAL A 38 -1.37 15.97 -12.89
C VAL A 38 -0.54 15.49 -14.06
N GLN A 39 -1.03 14.53 -14.86
CA GLN A 39 -0.31 14.02 -16.04
C GLN A 39 -0.05 15.06 -17.13
N LYS A 40 -0.80 16.17 -17.15
CA LYS A 40 -0.63 17.25 -18.13
C LYS A 40 0.36 18.32 -17.67
N LEU A 41 0.77 18.29 -16.40
CA LEU A 41 1.59 19.32 -15.79
C LEU A 41 3.08 19.09 -16.04
N GLU A 42 3.85 20.16 -15.98
CA GLU A 42 5.30 20.10 -16.04
C GLU A 42 5.90 19.55 -14.73
N PHE A 43 7.15 19.09 -14.80
CA PHE A 43 7.87 18.61 -13.63
C PHE A 43 7.92 19.66 -12.51
N GLY A 44 7.58 19.26 -11.29
CA GLY A 44 7.52 20.13 -10.10
C GLY A 44 6.12 20.69 -9.81
N MET A 45 5.23 20.70 -10.79
CA MET A 45 3.81 21.01 -10.60
C MET A 45 3.04 19.74 -10.20
N GLY A 46 2.08 19.87 -9.29
CA GLY A 46 1.26 18.74 -8.84
C GLY A 46 0.07 19.16 -7.98
N TYR A 47 -0.68 18.17 -7.50
CA TYR A 47 -1.87 18.39 -6.70
C TYR A 47 -1.53 18.54 -5.21
N ASN A 48 -1.80 19.70 -4.63
CA ASN A 48 -1.67 19.95 -3.20
C ASN A 48 -2.97 19.56 -2.50
N ALA A 49 -2.99 18.39 -1.85
CA ALA A 49 -4.19 17.86 -1.19
C ALA A 49 -4.69 18.70 0.00
N LYS A 50 -3.86 19.59 0.56
CA LYS A 50 -4.25 20.48 1.65
C LYS A 50 -5.07 21.67 1.16
N SER A 51 -4.70 22.24 0.01
CA SER A 51 -5.41 23.38 -0.60
C SER A 51 -6.46 22.97 -1.64
N GLY A 52 -6.28 21.80 -2.27
CA GLY A 52 -7.09 21.34 -3.39
C GLY A 52 -6.66 21.93 -4.74
N GLU A 53 -5.49 22.54 -4.83
CA GLU A 53 -5.02 23.27 -6.01
C GLU A 53 -3.85 22.55 -6.70
N TYR A 54 -3.64 22.86 -7.99
CA TYR A 54 -2.49 22.39 -8.76
C TYR A 54 -1.42 23.48 -8.77
N THR A 55 -0.34 23.24 -8.05
CA THR A 55 0.67 24.26 -7.75
C THR A 55 2.07 23.69 -7.88
N ASN A 56 3.08 24.56 -7.77
CA ASN A 56 4.45 24.12 -7.60
C ASN A 56 4.59 23.53 -6.18
N LEU A 57 4.70 22.21 -6.09
CA LEU A 57 4.72 21.50 -4.81
C LEU A 57 5.94 21.86 -3.96
N LEU A 58 7.07 22.19 -4.60
CA LEU A 58 8.29 22.60 -3.91
C LEU A 58 8.11 23.97 -3.24
N GLU A 59 7.50 24.92 -3.94
CA GLU A 59 7.22 26.27 -3.41
C GLU A 59 6.17 26.23 -2.29
N ASP A 60 5.19 25.34 -2.41
CA ASP A 60 4.16 25.09 -1.39
C ASP A 60 4.66 24.29 -0.17
N GLY A 61 5.93 23.87 -0.18
CA GLY A 61 6.55 23.12 0.92
C GLY A 61 6.12 21.66 1.02
N VAL A 62 5.50 21.12 -0.03
CA VAL A 62 5.15 19.69 -0.17
C VAL A 62 6.34 18.98 -0.81
N VAL A 63 7.31 18.60 0.02
CA VAL A 63 8.60 18.05 -0.43
C VAL A 63 8.84 16.67 0.16
N ASP A 64 9.11 15.69 -0.71
CA ASP A 64 9.63 14.39 -0.30
C ASP A 64 11.16 14.37 -0.46
N PRO A 65 11.92 13.99 0.59
CA PRO A 65 13.35 13.81 0.45
C PRO A 65 13.66 12.74 -0.60
N THR A 66 14.59 13.02 -1.53
CA THR A 66 14.96 12.10 -2.62
C THR A 66 15.26 10.69 -2.13
N LYS A 67 15.95 10.60 -0.98
CA LYS A 67 16.31 9.32 -0.36
C LYS A 67 15.09 8.46 0.01
N VAL A 68 14.01 9.10 0.48
CA VAL A 68 12.77 8.40 0.87
C VAL A 68 12.09 7.83 -0.36
N VAL A 69 11.98 8.61 -1.44
CA VAL A 69 11.33 8.17 -2.69
C VAL A 69 12.11 7.04 -3.35
N CYS A 70 13.44 7.17 -3.48
CA CYS A 70 14.27 6.13 -4.07
C CYS A 70 14.22 4.83 -3.27
N TRP A 71 14.39 4.90 -1.95
CA TRP A 71 14.34 3.71 -1.08
C TRP A 71 12.96 3.05 -1.09
N GLY A 72 11.89 3.84 -1.16
CA GLY A 72 10.53 3.31 -1.29
C GLY A 72 10.37 2.41 -2.51
N ILE A 73 10.85 2.86 -3.68
CA ILE A 73 10.78 2.09 -4.92
C ILE A 73 11.69 0.86 -4.87
N GLU A 74 12.92 1.00 -4.35
CA GLU A 74 13.87 -0.12 -4.22
C GLU A 74 13.33 -1.23 -3.31
N HIS A 75 12.77 -0.87 -2.16
CA HIS A 75 12.17 -1.84 -1.22
C HIS A 75 10.92 -2.49 -1.80
N ALA A 76 10.04 -1.72 -2.45
CA ALA A 76 8.86 -2.26 -3.12
C ALA A 76 9.26 -3.25 -4.22
N SER A 77 10.27 -2.93 -5.02
CA SER A 77 10.77 -3.79 -6.09
C SER A 77 11.38 -5.09 -5.54
N SER A 78 12.12 -5.01 -4.43
CA SER A 78 12.68 -6.18 -3.75
C SER A 78 11.59 -7.13 -3.26
N ILE A 79 10.57 -6.60 -2.59
CA ILE A 79 9.41 -7.40 -2.12
C ILE A 79 8.66 -8.00 -3.31
N ALA A 80 8.40 -7.21 -4.36
CA ALA A 80 7.73 -7.70 -5.56
C ALA A 80 8.49 -8.85 -6.22
N GLY A 81 9.82 -8.75 -6.34
CA GLY A 81 10.65 -9.83 -6.86
C GLY A 81 10.56 -11.10 -6.02
N MET A 82 10.63 -10.97 -4.69
CA MET A 82 10.47 -12.10 -3.78
C MET A 82 9.09 -12.76 -3.95
N VAL A 83 8.02 -11.98 -3.98
CA VAL A 83 6.64 -12.50 -4.13
C VAL A 83 6.44 -13.18 -5.48
N LEU A 84 6.89 -12.57 -6.59
CA LEU A 84 6.72 -13.11 -7.94
C LEU A 84 7.49 -14.41 -8.18
N THR A 85 8.58 -14.63 -7.43
CA THR A 85 9.41 -15.85 -7.51
C THR A 85 9.03 -16.89 -6.45
N THR A 86 8.13 -16.56 -5.54
CA THR A 86 7.63 -17.49 -4.53
C THR A 86 6.50 -18.32 -5.13
N GLU A 87 6.75 -19.60 -5.38
CA GLU A 87 5.76 -20.49 -5.99
C GLU A 87 4.71 -21.01 -5.00
N CYS A 88 5.08 -21.23 -3.73
CA CYS A 88 4.16 -21.67 -2.69
C CYS A 88 4.60 -21.23 -1.29
N ILE A 89 3.61 -21.15 -0.38
CA ILE A 89 3.81 -20.90 1.05
C ILE A 89 3.19 -22.09 1.79
N VAL A 90 3.96 -22.72 2.67
CA VAL A 90 3.49 -23.80 3.55
C VAL A 90 3.35 -23.23 4.96
N THR A 91 2.17 -23.39 5.54
CA THR A 91 1.83 -22.93 6.89
C THR A 91 1.22 -24.07 7.70
N GLU A 92 1.44 -24.05 9.01
CA GLU A 92 0.75 -24.92 9.96
C GLU A 92 -0.72 -24.48 10.08
N LEU A 93 -1.59 -25.42 10.47
CA LEU A 93 -2.99 -25.12 10.78
C LEU A 93 -3.03 -24.34 12.10
N PRO A 94 -3.90 -23.32 12.23
CA PRO A 94 -4.10 -22.66 13.50
C PRO A 94 -4.51 -23.71 14.55
N GLU A 95 -3.85 -23.70 15.71
CA GLU A 95 -4.24 -24.54 16.83
C GLU A 95 -5.63 -24.10 17.29
N GLU A 96 -6.56 -25.04 17.47
CA GLU A 96 -7.81 -24.76 18.17
C GLU A 96 -7.46 -24.47 19.64
N GLU A 97 -7.55 -23.21 20.05
CA GLU A 97 -7.62 -22.89 21.47
C GLU A 97 -8.91 -23.52 21.99
N VAL A 98 -8.76 -24.59 22.78
CA VAL A 98 -9.87 -25.21 23.49
C VAL A 98 -10.32 -24.19 24.53
N GLU A 99 -11.33 -23.39 24.20
CA GLU A 99 -12.06 -22.61 25.20
C GLU A 99 -12.71 -23.62 26.16
N GLU A 100 -12.12 -23.79 27.34
CA GLU A 100 -12.80 -24.46 28.44
C GLU A 100 -14.03 -23.60 28.78
N GLU A 101 -15.19 -23.93 28.22
CA GLU A 101 -16.46 -23.39 28.69
C GLU A 101 -16.62 -23.78 30.17
N GLU A 102 -16.30 -22.85 31.09
CA GLU A 102 -16.79 -22.93 32.46
C GLU A 102 -18.32 -22.92 32.40
N PHE A 103 -18.91 -24.11 32.44
CA PHE A 103 -20.34 -24.28 32.58
C PHE A 103 -20.72 -23.81 33.99
N ASP A 104 -21.17 -22.57 34.09
CA ASP A 104 -21.53 -21.83 35.33
C ASP A 104 -22.61 -22.53 36.20
N ASP A 105 -23.21 -23.62 35.70
CA ASP A 105 -24.29 -24.38 36.33
C ASP A 105 -23.97 -25.87 36.56
N ALA A 106 -22.71 -26.31 36.43
CA ALA A 106 -22.35 -27.69 36.77
C ALA A 106 -22.55 -27.92 38.28
N PRO A 107 -23.45 -28.83 38.73
CA PRO A 107 -23.53 -29.17 40.14
C PRO A 107 -22.17 -29.69 40.58
N SER A 108 -21.63 -29.12 41.66
CA SER A 108 -20.32 -29.49 42.16
C SER A 108 -20.27 -31.00 42.43
N TYR A 109 -19.59 -31.72 41.54
CA TYR A 109 -19.36 -33.13 41.75
C TYR A 109 -18.28 -33.27 42.81
N ASN A 110 -18.69 -33.64 44.02
CA ASN A 110 -17.77 -34.05 45.07
C ASN A 110 -17.56 -35.58 44.98
N PRO A 111 -16.37 -36.05 44.58
CA PRO A 111 -16.09 -37.48 44.38
C PRO A 111 -15.89 -38.28 45.69
N TYR A 112 -16.17 -37.71 46.87
CA TYR A 112 -15.94 -38.36 48.17
C TYR A 112 -17.21 -38.72 48.95
N TRP A 113 -18.25 -39.14 48.22
CA TRP A 113 -19.17 -40.19 48.69
C TRP A 113 -18.92 -41.44 47.85
#